data_AF-A0A821Y9J2-F1
#
_entry.id   AF-A0A821Y9J2-F1
#
_cell.length_a   1.000
_cell.length_b   1.000
_cell.length_c   1.000
_cell.angle_alpha   90.00
_cell.angle_beta   90.00
_cell.angle_gamma   90.00
#
_symmetry.space_group_name_H-M   'P 1'
#
loop_
_entity.id
_entity.type
_entity.pdbx_description
1 polymer ?
#
loop_
_entity_poly.entity_id
_entity_poly.type
_entity_poly.pdbx_seq_one_letter_code
_entity_poly.pdbx_strand_id
1 'polypeptide(L)'
;MSSCFGCQQLVSVTDKICCFDCKNNFHYGCVGYTKTSFSRLTAKAKSNWKCPACKLPTKNDDKSPVKSISYSPPPHAPLPSAAGNLDEYFRSMEVSLLSKLKTELVSLIEDKILKDIQKKVGAIPQVKAHLDEV
;
A
#
# COMPACT_ATOMS: atom_id res chain seq x y z
N MET A 1 -12.51 16.77 -0.25
CA MET A 1 -11.68 15.67 0.31
C MET A 1 -11.87 15.67 1.82
N SER A 2 -12.05 14.50 2.44
CA SER A 2 -12.23 14.39 3.90
C SER A 2 -10.97 13.89 4.59
N SER A 3 -10.62 14.47 5.74
CA SER A 3 -9.52 13.98 6.59
C SER A 3 -10.00 12.90 7.56
N CYS A 4 -9.07 12.06 7.98
CA CYS A 4 -9.28 11.03 8.98
C CYS A 4 -9.30 11.67 10.36
N PHE A 5 -10.35 11.43 11.15
CA PHE A 5 -10.41 11.95 12.50
C PHE A 5 -9.37 11.32 13.44
N GLY A 6 -8.89 10.10 13.14
CA GLY A 6 -7.90 9.39 13.96
C GLY A 6 -6.45 9.84 13.75
N CYS A 7 -6.03 10.02 12.49
CA CYS A 7 -4.64 10.36 12.15
C CYS A 7 -4.48 11.73 11.46
N GLN A 8 -5.58 12.46 11.24
CA GLN A 8 -5.63 13.78 10.59
C GLN A 8 -5.16 13.82 9.12
N GLN A 9 -4.75 12.69 8.54
CA GLN A 9 -4.34 12.59 7.14
C GLN A 9 -5.54 12.50 6.18
N LEU A 10 -5.34 12.82 4.91
CA LEU A 10 -6.36 12.70 3.87
C LEU A 10 -6.82 11.25 3.68
N VAL A 11 -8.13 11.05 3.51
CA VAL A 11 -8.75 9.73 3.29
C VAL A 11 -9.19 9.61 1.84
N SER A 12 -8.70 8.57 1.16
CA SER A 12 -9.16 8.18 -0.17
C SER A 12 -10.60 7.67 -0.13
N VAL A 13 -11.36 7.79 -1.22
CA VAL A 13 -12.76 7.31 -1.24
C VAL A 13 -12.85 5.80 -1.00
N THR A 14 -11.83 5.04 -1.42
CA THR A 14 -11.75 3.58 -1.30
C THR A 14 -11.41 3.11 0.11
N ASP A 15 -10.66 3.91 0.87
CA ASP A 15 -10.21 3.54 2.22
C ASP A 15 -11.05 4.18 3.33
N LYS A 16 -12.12 4.87 2.94
CA LYS A 16 -13.00 5.64 3.83
C LYS A 16 -14.08 4.78 4.49
N ILE A 17 -14.21 4.91 5.80
CA ILE A 17 -15.39 4.49 6.56
C ILE A 17 -15.93 5.68 7.37
N CYS A 18 -17.26 5.81 7.42
CA CYS A 18 -17.92 6.94 8.09
C CYS A 18 -18.72 6.42 9.29
N CYS A 19 -18.56 7.06 10.45
CA CYS A 19 -19.33 6.73 11.63
C CYS A 19 -20.79 7.16 11.46
N PHE A 20 -21.73 6.26 11.73
CA PHE A 20 -23.16 6.55 11.65
C PHE A 20 -23.59 7.63 12.65
N ASP A 21 -23.00 7.67 13.85
CA ASP A 21 -23.41 8.60 14.91
C ASP A 21 -22.72 9.96 14.75
N CYS A 22 -21.38 10.01 14.83
CA CYS A 22 -20.63 11.27 14.82
C CYS A 22 -20.29 11.81 13.43
N LYS A 23 -20.64 11.09 12.35
CA LYS A 23 -20.38 11.46 10.93
C LYS A 23 -18.92 11.73 10.56
N ASN A 24 -17.98 11.43 11.46
CA ASN A 24 -16.56 11.55 11.21
C ASN A 24 -16.07 10.47 10.24
N ASN A 25 -15.08 10.83 9.43
CA ASN A 25 -14.45 9.95 8.46
C ASN A 25 -13.17 9.35 9.04
N PHE A 26 -12.92 8.08 8.75
CA PHE A 26 -11.75 7.34 9.21
C PHE A 26 -11.17 6.51 8.07
N HIS A 27 -9.87 6.27 8.08
CA HIS A 27 -9.32 5.14 7.34
C HIS A 27 -9.78 3.85 8.01
N TYR A 28 -10.16 2.84 7.24
CA TYR A 28 -10.49 1.52 7.82
C TYR A 28 -9.32 0.97 8.67
N GLY A 29 -8.08 1.27 8.30
CA GLY A 29 -6.88 0.87 9.03
C GLY A 29 -6.74 1.57 10.40
N CYS A 30 -7.07 2.86 10.49
CA CYS A 30 -7.02 3.61 11.75
C CYS A 30 -8.01 3.11 12.81
N VAL A 31 -9.01 2.33 12.39
CA VAL A 31 -10.04 1.78 13.27
C VAL A 31 -9.94 0.25 13.39
N GLY A 32 -8.81 -0.34 12.97
CA GLY A 32 -8.46 -1.73 13.21
C GLY A 32 -8.94 -2.74 12.16
N TYR A 33 -9.44 -2.30 11.00
CA TYR A 33 -9.73 -3.22 9.90
C TYR A 33 -8.49 -3.44 9.03
N THR A 34 -8.41 -4.66 8.50
CA THR A 34 -7.55 -4.99 7.36
C THR A 34 -8.30 -4.73 6.04
N LYS A 35 -7.57 -4.57 4.93
CA LYS A 35 -8.18 -4.40 3.60
C LYS A 35 -9.18 -5.52 3.27
N THR A 36 -8.84 -6.77 3.62
CA THR A 36 -9.69 -7.95 3.39
C THR A 36 -10.94 -8.00 4.27
N SER A 37 -10.84 -7.59 5.54
CA SER A 37 -12.01 -7.51 6.42
C SER A 37 -12.93 -6.35 6.05
N PHE A 38 -12.37 -5.21 5.61
CA PHE A 38 -13.13 -4.06 5.14
C PHE A 38 -13.86 -4.32 3.81
N SER A 39 -13.22 -5.04 2.88
CA SER A 39 -13.85 -5.41 1.60
C SER A 39 -15.02 -6.39 1.77
N ARG A 40 -14.95 -7.26 2.79
CA ARG A 40 -16.03 -8.21 3.14
C ARG A 40 -17.24 -7.56 3.80
N LEU A 41 -17.13 -6.32 4.30
CA LEU A 41 -18.28 -5.62 4.88
C LEU A 41 -19.32 -5.32 3.81
N THR A 42 -20.56 -5.72 4.08
CA THR A 42 -21.71 -5.37 3.23
C THR A 42 -21.96 -3.86 3.24
N ALA A 43 -22.64 -3.33 2.20
CA ALA A 43 -23.00 -1.92 2.15
C ALA A 43 -23.80 -1.47 3.39
N LYS A 44 -24.73 -2.32 3.86
CA LYS A 44 -25.51 -2.11 5.09
C LYS A 44 -24.65 -2.05 6.36
N ALA A 45 -23.62 -2.90 6.45
CA ALA A 45 -22.70 -2.87 7.58
C ALA A 45 -21.84 -1.60 7.57
N LYS A 46 -21.40 -1.16 6.38
CA LYS A 46 -20.63 0.09 6.22
C LYS A 46 -21.46 1.32 6.57
N SER A 47 -22.74 1.36 6.18
CA SER A 47 -23.62 2.51 6.46
C SER A 47 -23.99 2.64 7.94
N ASN A 48 -24.06 1.52 8.66
CA ASN A 48 -24.42 1.49 10.08
C ASN A 48 -23.19 1.36 11.00
N TRP A 49 -21.99 1.50 10.45
CA TRP A 49 -20.76 1.33 11.23
C TRP A 49 -20.61 2.46 12.25
N LYS A 50 -20.24 2.11 13.49
CA LYS A 50 -19.96 3.06 14.57
C LYS A 50 -18.48 3.03 14.96
N CYS A 51 -17.89 4.20 15.19
CA CYS A 51 -16.50 4.29 15.64
C CYS A 51 -16.36 3.80 17.10
N PRO A 52 -15.13 3.46 17.54
CA PRO A 52 -14.90 2.99 18.91
C PRO A 52 -15.45 3.93 19.98
N ALA A 53 -15.32 5.25 19.78
CA ALA A 53 -15.85 6.24 20.71
C ALA A 53 -17.39 6.21 20.82
N CYS A 54 -18.10 6.02 19.70
CA CYS A 54 -19.58 5.94 19.67
C CYS A 54 -20.12 4.55 20.04
N LYS A 55 -19.28 3.51 20.04
CA LYS A 55 -19.65 2.16 20.49
C LYS A 55 -19.65 2.02 22.01
N LEU A 56 -18.89 2.86 22.71
CA LEU A 56 -18.88 2.85 24.17
C LEU A 56 -20.24 3.38 24.68
N PRO A 57 -20.87 2.70 25.67
CA PRO A 57 -22.10 3.20 26.25
C PRO A 57 -21.83 4.52 26.98
N THR A 58 -22.51 5.58 26.57
CA THR A 58 -22.59 6.83 27.35
C THR A 58 -23.36 6.53 28.63
N LYS A 59 -22.64 6.43 29.75
CA LYS A 59 -23.23 6.51 31.10
C LYS A 59 -23.82 7.91 31.25
N ASN A 60 -25.10 8.06 30.92
CA ASN A 60 -25.88 9.22 31.33
C ASN A 60 -26.46 8.87 32.71
N ASP A 61 -25.82 9.35 33.77
CA ASP A 61 -26.49 9.62 35.05
C ASP A 61 -25.90 10.91 35.64
N ASP A 62 -26.83 11.78 35.99
CA ASP A 62 -26.70 13.13 36.51
C ASP A 62 -25.90 13.21 37.84
N LYS A 63 -25.19 14.33 38.03
CA LYS A 63 -24.55 14.82 39.29
C LYS A 63 -23.50 13.92 39.97
N SER A 64 -22.22 14.08 39.60
CA SER A 64 -21.10 13.91 40.54
C SER A 64 -19.89 14.75 40.10
N PRO A 65 -19.10 15.34 41.02
CA PRO A 65 -18.01 16.22 40.64
C PRO A 65 -16.98 15.46 39.82
N VAL A 66 -16.61 16.07 38.70
CA VAL A 66 -15.67 15.57 37.70
C VAL A 66 -14.38 15.11 38.38
N LYS A 67 -14.20 13.80 38.54
CA LYS A 67 -12.86 13.24 38.69
C LYS A 67 -12.24 13.24 37.30
N SER A 68 -11.61 14.37 36.96
CA SER A 68 -10.76 14.53 35.80
C SER A 68 -9.65 13.49 35.88
N ILE A 69 -9.87 12.34 35.28
CA ILE A 69 -8.78 11.44 34.92
C ILE A 69 -8.14 12.11 33.72
N SER A 70 -7.20 13.00 34.03
CA SER A 70 -6.09 13.30 33.16
C SER A 70 -5.46 11.97 32.77
N TYR A 71 -5.83 11.45 31.60
CA TYR A 71 -4.99 10.49 30.91
C TYR A 71 -3.78 11.25 30.41
N SER A 72 -2.86 11.50 31.34
CA SER A 72 -1.47 11.71 31.01
C SER A 72 -1.06 10.50 30.15
N PRO A 73 -0.52 10.69 28.94
CA PRO A 73 0.07 9.56 28.22
C PRO A 73 1.11 8.92 29.15
N PRO A 74 1.09 7.58 29.33
CA PRO A 74 2.06 6.93 30.20
C PRO A 74 3.47 7.29 29.73
N PRO A 75 4.40 7.62 30.65
CA PRO A 75 5.78 7.89 30.28
C PRO A 75 6.29 6.69 29.52
N HIS A 76 6.79 6.96 28.31
CA HIS A 76 7.29 5.99 27.35
C HIS A 76 8.00 4.81 28.02
N ALA A 77 7.29 3.71 28.19
CA ALA A 77 7.95 2.41 28.21
C ALA A 77 8.59 2.26 26.82
N PRO A 78 9.88 1.87 26.71
CA PRO A 78 10.46 1.52 25.43
C PRO A 78 9.58 0.43 24.82
N LEU A 79 8.85 0.77 23.75
CA LEU A 79 8.19 -0.22 22.93
C LEU A 79 9.27 -1.23 22.51
N PRO A 80 9.08 -2.54 22.71
CA PRO A 80 9.97 -3.51 22.10
C PRO A 80 9.93 -3.25 20.59
N SER A 81 11.09 -2.85 20.05
CA SER A 81 11.32 -2.53 18.65
C SER A 81 11.09 -3.74 17.74
N ALA A 82 9.83 -4.15 17.57
CA ALA A 82 9.41 -5.05 16.50
C ALA A 82 9.41 -4.34 15.13
N ALA A 83 9.73 -3.03 15.10
CA ALA A 83 9.91 -2.23 13.89
C ALA A 83 11.14 -2.65 13.04
N GLY A 84 12.10 -3.39 13.61
CA GLY A 84 13.28 -3.83 12.87
C GLY A 84 12.97 -4.81 11.73
N ASN A 85 11.92 -5.62 11.87
CA ASN A 85 11.62 -6.69 10.90
C ASN A 85 10.83 -6.18 9.68
N LEU A 86 10.04 -5.12 9.84
CA LEU A 86 9.23 -4.54 8.76
C LEU A 86 10.07 -3.73 7.76
N ASP A 87 11.07 -2.97 8.25
CA ASP A 87 11.99 -2.23 7.37
C ASP A 87 12.84 -3.19 6.51
N GLU A 88 13.34 -4.27 7.12
CA GLU A 88 14.10 -5.31 6.43
C GLU A 88 13.26 -6.07 5.40
N TYR A 89 11.99 -6.31 5.71
CA TYR A 89 11.03 -6.88 4.74
C TYR A 89 10.78 -5.95 3.55
N PHE A 90 10.63 -4.64 3.78
CA PHE A 90 10.47 -3.68 2.68
C PHE A 90 11.73 -3.57 1.82
N ARG A 91 12.92 -3.47 2.44
CA ARG A 91 14.19 -3.43 1.71
C ARG A 91 14.42 -4.70 0.89
N SER A 92 14.15 -5.87 1.45
CA SER A 92 14.30 -7.14 0.72
C SER A 92 13.33 -7.25 -0.46
N MET A 93 12.09 -6.78 -0.30
CA MET A 93 11.12 -6.71 -1.40
C MET A 93 11.56 -5.74 -2.50
N GLU A 94 12.06 -4.56 -2.14
CA GLU A 94 12.54 -3.55 -3.07
C GLU A 94 13.71 -4.08 -3.91
N VAL A 95 14.70 -4.69 -3.26
CA VAL A 95 15.85 -5.32 -3.94
C VAL A 95 15.39 -6.44 -4.86
N SER A 96 14.41 -7.25 -4.44
CA SER A 96 13.88 -8.33 -5.27
C SER A 96 13.10 -7.83 -6.49
N LEU A 97 12.38 -6.71 -6.38
CA LEU A 97 11.66 -6.12 -7.50
C LEU A 97 12.62 -5.47 -8.48
N LEU A 98 13.60 -4.72 -7.97
CA LEU A 98 14.62 -4.08 -8.79
C LEU A 98 15.47 -5.09 -9.54
N SER A 99 15.84 -6.21 -8.92
CA SER A 99 16.61 -7.27 -9.59
C SER A 99 15.82 -7.91 -10.73
N LYS A 100 14.54 -8.23 -10.50
CA LYS A 100 13.66 -8.78 -11.54
C LYS A 100 13.49 -7.81 -12.71
N LEU A 101 13.21 -6.54 -12.43
CA LEU A 101 13.08 -5.50 -13.46
C LEU A 101 14.37 -5.35 -14.27
N LYS A 102 15.53 -5.39 -13.60
CA LYS A 102 16.83 -5.31 -14.25
C LYS A 102 17.06 -6.52 -15.18
N THR A 103 16.77 -7.73 -14.72
CA THR A 103 16.94 -8.95 -15.53
C THR A 103 16.04 -8.94 -16.76
N GLU A 104 14.76 -8.60 -16.60
CA GLU A 104 13.80 -8.51 -17.71
C GLU A 104 14.23 -7.45 -18.75
N LEU A 105 14.69 -6.28 -18.28
CA LEU A 105 15.15 -5.22 -19.18
C LEU A 105 16.39 -5.64 -19.97
N VAL A 106 17.36 -6.29 -19.32
CA VAL A 106 18.57 -6.81 -19.98
C VAL A 106 18.19 -7.86 -21.03
N SER A 107 17.33 -8.82 -20.69
CA SER A 107 16.87 -9.85 -21.62
C SER A 107 16.19 -9.22 -22.85
N LEU A 108 15.33 -8.23 -22.67
CA LEU A 108 14.66 -7.54 -23.78
C LEU A 108 15.64 -6.79 -24.70
N ILE A 109 16.68 -6.18 -24.12
CA ILE A 109 17.71 -5.49 -24.89
C ILE A 109 18.53 -6.50 -25.70
N GLU A 110 18.97 -7.60 -25.07
CA GLU A 110 19.73 -8.67 -25.73
C GLU A 110 18.95 -9.30 -26.88
N ASP A 111 17.69 -9.66 -26.65
CA ASP A 111 16.79 -10.20 -27.67
C ASP A 111 16.65 -9.26 -28.87
N LYS A 112 16.49 -7.95 -28.60
CA LYS A 112 16.33 -6.96 -29.66
C LYS A 112 17.61 -6.79 -30.47
N ILE A 113 18.76 -6.72 -29.80
CA ILE A 113 20.06 -6.61 -30.46
C ILE A 113 20.32 -7.85 -31.33
N LEU A 114 20.08 -9.04 -30.82
CA LEU A 114 20.25 -10.30 -31.57
C LEU A 114 19.37 -10.34 -32.81
N LYS A 115 18.08 -9.95 -32.69
CA LYS A 115 17.17 -9.88 -33.85
C LYS A 115 17.62 -8.87 -34.90
N ASP A 116 18.10 -7.70 -34.48
CA ASP A 116 18.62 -6.69 -35.41
C ASP A 116 19.90 -7.16 -36.13
N ILE A 117 20.81 -7.85 -35.43
CA ILE A 117 22.01 -8.44 -36.04
C ILE A 117 21.62 -9.51 -37.06
N GLN A 118 20.74 -10.45 -36.70
CA GLN A 118 20.27 -11.51 -37.60
C GLN A 118 19.61 -10.94 -38.85
N LYS A 119 18.77 -9.90 -38.70
CA LYS A 119 18.13 -9.21 -39.82
C LYS A 119 19.16 -8.56 -40.76
N LYS A 120 20.20 -7.92 -40.21
CA LYS A 120 21.25 -7.28 -41.00
C LYS A 120 22.16 -8.28 -41.70
N VAL A 121 22.55 -9.36 -41.03
CA VAL A 121 23.41 -10.41 -41.61
C VAL A 121 22.67 -11.19 -42.72
N GLY A 122 21.39 -11.52 -42.50
CA GLY A 122 20.57 -12.17 -43.52
C GLY A 122 20.29 -11.31 -44.76
N ALA A 123 20.47 -9.98 -44.65
CA ALA A 123 20.30 -9.05 -45.76
C ALA A 123 21.59 -8.78 -46.55
N ILE A 124 22.73 -9.39 -46.19
CA ILE A 124 23.98 -9.27 -46.96
C ILE A 124 23.86 -10.15 -48.21
N PRO A 125 23.83 -9.57 -49.43
CA PRO A 125 23.85 -10.36 -50.65
C PRO A 125 25.15 -11.15 -50.70
N GLN A 126 25.05 -12.46 -50.93
CA GLN A 126 26.21 -13.31 -51.26
C GLN A 126 26.91 -12.70 -52.48
N VAL A 127 28.06 -12.06 -52.27
CA VAL A 127 28.94 -11.63 -53.36
C VAL A 127 29.47 -12.91 -53.99
N LYS A 128 28.78 -13.40 -55.01
CA LYS A 128 29.27 -14.45 -55.90
C LYS A 128 30.53 -13.88 -56.56
N ALA A 129 31.70 -14.30 -56.08
CA ALA A 129 32.95 -14.05 -56.77
C ALA A 129 32.88 -14.76 -58.13
N HIS A 130 32.62 -14.01 -59.19
CA HIS A 130 32.94 -14.42 -60.55
C HIS A 130 34.46 -14.28 -60.69
N LEU A 131 35.17 -15.35 -60.34
CA LEU A 131 36.49 -15.65 -60.88
C LEU A 131 36.26 -16.69 -61.99
N ASP A 132 35.94 -16.22 -63.19
CA ASP A 132 36.17 -16.98 -64.42
C ASP A 132 36.33 -15.98 -65.57
N GLU A 133 37.41 -16.21 -66.34
CA GLU A 133 37.80 -15.59 -67.62
C GLU A 133 38.31 -14.14 -67.61
N VAL A 134 39.64 -13.97 -67.56
CA VAL A 134 40.50 -13.57 -68.70
C VAL A 134 41.93 -14.12 -68.48
#